data_AF-A0A1H6RZA1-F1
#
_entry.id   AF-A0A1H6RZA1-F1
#
_cell.length_a   1.000
_cell.length_b   1.000
_cell.length_c   1.000
_cell.angle_alpha   90.00
_cell.angle_beta   90.00
_cell.angle_gamma   90.00
#
_symmetry.space_group_name_H-M   'P 1'
#
loop_
_entity.id
_entity.type
_entity.pdbx_description
1 polymer ?
#
loop_
_entity_poly.entity_id
_entity_poly.type
_entity_poly.pdbx_seq_one_letter_code
_entity_poly.pdbx_strand_id
1 'polypeptide(L)'
;MVISSVPLDVPHSDGPDTIDPRVVFRVIQGYKFFGSYGITNVVAGADGQSCELRNRVLGPANKGDYSFGDVPAVHAFAADEKVAPAKAFDTLDLAAKYAVHGSEFANVQRMLLSLKVNL
;
A
#
# COMPACT_ATOMS: atom_id res chain seq x y z
N MET A 1 3.01 8.59 -3.00
CA MET A 1 4.32 8.12 -3.52
C MET A 1 4.52 6.63 -3.22
N VAL A 2 5.18 5.91 -4.13
CA VAL A 2 5.52 4.49 -3.97
C VAL A 2 7.01 4.37 -3.64
N ILE A 3 7.35 3.67 -2.55
CA ILE A 3 8.74 3.48 -2.07
C ILE A 3 9.23 2.07 -2.35
N SER A 4 8.38 1.07 -2.11
CA SER A 4 8.61 -0.33 -2.49
C SER A 4 7.42 -0.81 -3.33
N SER A 5 7.70 -1.60 -4.37
CA SER A 5 6.70 -2.21 -5.24
C SER A 5 7.26 -3.52 -5.80
N VAL A 6 6.66 -4.63 -5.40
CA VAL A 6 7.07 -5.98 -5.83
C VAL A 6 5.86 -6.66 -6.48
N PRO A 7 6.01 -7.32 -7.65
CA PRO A 7 4.93 -8.09 -8.27
C PRO A 7 4.31 -9.10 -7.32
N LEU A 8 2.97 -9.22 -7.38
CA LEU A 8 2.20 -10.19 -6.63
C LEU A 8 1.30 -10.96 -7.60
N ASP A 9 1.41 -12.28 -7.59
CA ASP A 9 0.59 -13.14 -8.43
C ASP A 9 -0.70 -13.53 -7.68
N VAL A 10 -1.77 -12.76 -7.90
CA VAL A 10 -3.11 -13.01 -7.35
C VAL A 10 -4.18 -12.72 -8.40
N PRO A 11 -5.32 -13.43 -8.39
CA PRO A 11 -6.37 -13.20 -9.38
C PRO A 11 -6.99 -11.80 -9.23
N HIS A 12 -7.06 -11.04 -10.32
CA HIS A 12 -7.52 -9.65 -10.29
C HIS A 12 -8.37 -9.33 -11.52
N SER A 13 -9.07 -8.19 -11.48
CA SER A 13 -9.67 -7.58 -12.65
C SER A 13 -8.71 -6.60 -13.30
N ASP A 14 -8.75 -6.56 -14.63
CA ASP A 14 -8.11 -5.53 -15.45
C ASP A 14 -9.07 -4.38 -15.75
N GLY A 15 -8.52 -3.19 -15.95
CA GLY A 15 -9.26 -1.99 -16.29
C GLY A 15 -8.35 -0.77 -16.54
N PRO A 16 -8.94 0.36 -16.98
CA PRO A 16 -8.18 1.57 -17.32
C PRO A 16 -7.36 2.16 -16.16
N ASP A 17 -7.82 1.96 -14.92
CA ASP A 17 -7.22 2.50 -13.70
C ASP A 17 -6.52 1.42 -12.86
N THR A 18 -6.18 0.28 -13.47
CA THR A 18 -5.50 -0.83 -12.80
C THR A 18 -4.11 -1.12 -13.37
N ILE A 19 -3.28 -1.73 -12.54
CA ILE A 19 -1.98 -2.32 -12.88
C ILE A 19 -1.94 -3.76 -12.38
N ASP A 20 -0.98 -4.57 -12.81
CA ASP A 20 -0.73 -5.87 -12.19
C ASP A 20 -0.59 -5.72 -10.67
N PRO A 21 -1.16 -6.64 -9.86
CA PRO A 21 -1.09 -6.54 -8.41
C PRO A 21 0.34 -6.45 -7.89
N ARG A 22 0.53 -5.60 -6.89
CA ARG A 22 1.82 -5.36 -6.24
C ARG A 22 1.67 -5.46 -4.72
N VAL A 23 2.67 -6.03 -4.06
CA VAL A 23 2.96 -5.70 -2.66
C VAL A 23 3.70 -4.37 -2.65
N VAL A 24 3.21 -3.41 -1.87
CA VAL A 24 3.74 -2.05 -1.86
C VAL A 24 4.00 -1.55 -0.44
N PHE A 25 4.96 -0.64 -0.35
CA PHE A 25 5.03 0.34 0.75
C PHE A 25 4.92 1.73 0.13
N ARG A 26 3.92 2.49 0.55
CA ARG A 26 3.56 3.79 -0.03
C ARG A 26 3.52 4.86 1.05
N VAL A 27 3.86 6.09 0.65
CA VAL A 27 3.93 7.24 1.53
C VAL A 27 3.09 8.39 0.99
N ILE A 28 2.32 9.04 1.87
CA ILE A 28 1.66 10.33 1.65
C ILE A 28 2.28 11.38 2.55
N GLN A 29 2.46 12.58 2.02
CA GLN A 29 2.93 13.74 2.78
C GLN A 29 1.74 14.49 3.39
N GLY A 30 1.84 14.78 4.69
CA GLY A 30 1.01 15.73 5.43
C GLY A 30 1.89 16.57 6.36
N TYR A 31 1.48 16.76 7.62
CA TYR A 31 2.36 17.38 8.63
C TYR A 31 3.59 16.49 8.99
N LYS A 32 3.50 15.20 8.66
CA LYS A 32 4.57 14.19 8.64
C LYS A 32 4.46 13.37 7.35
N PHE A 33 5.37 12.42 7.16
CA PHE A 33 5.27 11.42 6.09
C PHE A 33 4.58 10.16 6.64
N PHE A 34 3.40 9.84 6.11
CA PHE A 34 2.61 8.69 6.53
C PHE A 34 2.80 7.54 5.57
N GLY A 35 3.33 6.43 6.09
CA GLY A 35 3.62 5.22 5.35
C GLY A 35 2.62 4.11 5.65
N SER A 36 2.28 3.33 4.64
CA SER A 36 1.47 2.13 4.78
C SER A 36 1.96 1.05 3.82
N TYR A 37 1.94 -0.21 4.28
CA TYR A 37 2.16 -1.37 3.43
C TYR A 37 0.86 -2.11 3.14
N GLY A 38 0.82 -2.79 2.00
CA GLY A 38 -0.28 -3.66 1.64
C GLY A 38 -0.18 -4.17 0.22
N ILE A 39 -1.30 -4.66 -0.30
CA ILE A 39 -1.42 -5.07 -1.70
C ILE A 39 -2.30 -4.09 -2.47
N THR A 40 -2.01 -3.89 -3.75
CA THR A 40 -2.87 -3.08 -4.60
C THR A 40 -2.71 -3.42 -6.07
N ASN A 41 -3.79 -3.24 -6.84
CA ASN A 41 -3.75 -3.23 -8.30
C ASN A 41 -4.31 -1.90 -8.85
N VAL A 42 -4.49 -0.88 -8.00
CA VAL A 42 -5.08 0.40 -8.38
C VAL A 42 -3.97 1.45 -8.51
N VAL A 43 -4.02 2.24 -9.59
CA VAL A 43 -3.06 3.33 -9.79
C VAL A 43 -3.13 4.35 -8.66
N ALA A 44 -1.97 4.86 -8.24
CA ALA A 44 -1.85 5.85 -7.19
C ALA A 44 -2.15 7.27 -7.71
N GLY A 45 -3.38 7.51 -8.17
CA GLY A 45 -3.87 8.81 -8.67
C GLY A 45 -3.17 9.35 -9.92
N ALA A 46 -3.77 10.36 -10.56
CA ALA A 46 -3.16 11.05 -11.70
C ALA A 46 -2.06 12.01 -11.22
N ASP A 47 -1.00 12.17 -11.99
CA ASP A 47 0.10 13.12 -11.72
C ASP A 47 0.74 13.00 -10.33
N GLY A 48 0.70 11.79 -9.74
CA GLY A 48 1.26 11.51 -8.41
C GLY A 48 0.44 12.08 -7.25
N GLN A 49 -0.77 12.58 -7.52
CA GLN A 49 -1.68 13.13 -6.52
C GLN A 49 -2.84 12.17 -6.24
N SER A 50 -3.02 11.84 -4.96
CA SER A 50 -4.21 11.14 -4.49
C SER A 50 -4.53 11.58 -3.07
N CYS A 51 -5.81 11.81 -2.78
CA CYS A 51 -6.27 12.13 -1.42
C CYS A 51 -6.00 10.95 -0.46
N GLU A 52 -6.07 9.72 -0.99
CA GLU A 52 -5.83 8.50 -0.25
C GLU A 52 -5.20 7.41 -1.14
N LEU A 53 -4.44 6.49 -0.55
CA LEU A 53 -3.88 5.34 -1.23
C LEU A 53 -4.46 4.07 -0.59
N ARG A 54 -5.31 3.35 -1.34
CA ARG A 54 -6.03 2.18 -0.86
C ARG A 54 -5.21 0.89 -1.02
N ASN A 55 -5.09 0.09 0.03
CA ASN A 55 -4.47 -1.24 -0.01
C ASN A 55 -5.52 -2.28 -0.42
N ARG A 56 -5.98 -2.20 -1.67
CA ARG A 56 -7.02 -3.05 -2.24
C ARG A 56 -6.62 -3.53 -3.62
N VAL A 57 -6.87 -4.79 -3.88
CA VAL A 57 -6.89 -5.37 -5.24
C VAL A 57 -8.34 -5.52 -5.67
N LEU A 58 -8.65 -4.99 -6.86
CA LEU A 58 -9.91 -5.23 -7.54
C LEU A 58 -9.94 -6.69 -7.99
N GLY A 59 -10.83 -7.49 -7.41
CA GLY A 59 -10.91 -8.91 -7.72
C GLY A 59 -11.66 -9.17 -9.03
N PRO A 60 -11.62 -10.39 -9.57
CA PRO A 60 -12.34 -10.76 -10.78
C PRO A 60 -13.85 -10.51 -10.67
N ALA A 61 -14.52 -10.35 -11.81
CA ALA A 61 -15.96 -10.13 -11.87
C ALA A 61 -16.74 -11.14 -11.00
N ASN A 62 -17.64 -10.63 -10.16
CA ASN A 62 -18.46 -11.39 -9.21
C ASN A 62 -17.71 -12.13 -8.09
N LYS A 63 -16.41 -11.85 -7.88
CA LYS A 63 -15.61 -12.45 -6.80
C LYS A 63 -15.35 -11.51 -5.63
N GLY A 64 -15.64 -10.21 -5.82
CA GLY A 64 -15.42 -9.17 -4.82
C GLY A 64 -13.94 -8.79 -4.72
N ASP A 65 -13.70 -7.67 -4.06
CA ASP A 65 -12.36 -7.13 -3.88
C ASP A 65 -11.77 -7.57 -2.55
N TYR A 66 -10.45 -7.55 -2.47
CA TYR A 66 -9.75 -7.98 -1.28
C TYR A 66 -8.65 -7.00 -0.88
N SER A 67 -8.39 -6.94 0.41
CA SER A 67 -7.52 -5.95 1.04
C SER A 67 -6.63 -6.65 2.06
N PHE A 68 -5.32 -6.42 1.94
CA PHE A 68 -4.32 -6.86 2.89
C PHE A 68 -3.33 -5.71 3.09
N GLY A 69 -3.04 -5.38 4.33
CA GLY A 69 -2.16 -4.27 4.69
C GLY A 69 -2.25 -3.93 6.18
N ASP A 70 -1.49 -2.94 6.62
CA ASP A 70 -1.61 -2.38 7.97
C ASP A 70 -2.90 -1.57 8.13
N VAL A 71 -3.25 -0.76 7.13
CA VAL A 71 -4.51 -0.01 7.05
C VAL A 71 -5.23 -0.25 5.72
N PRO A 72 -6.56 -0.10 5.63
CA PRO A 72 -7.30 -0.19 4.37
C PRO A 72 -6.90 0.91 3.36
N ALA A 73 -6.60 2.11 3.87
CA ALA A 73 -6.11 3.23 3.11
C ALA A 73 -5.20 4.10 3.97
N VAL A 74 -4.22 4.74 3.34
CA VAL A 74 -3.41 5.79 3.96
C VAL A 74 -3.79 7.14 3.33
N HIS A 75 -3.92 8.16 4.16
CA HIS A 75 -4.19 9.55 3.78
C HIS A 75 -3.25 10.48 4.57
N ALA A 76 -3.33 11.79 4.30
CA ALA A 76 -2.65 12.78 5.12
C ALA A 76 -3.43 12.99 6.42
N PHE A 77 -3.01 12.31 7.49
CA PHE A 77 -3.66 12.38 8.80
C PHE A 77 -3.62 13.80 9.40
N ALA A 78 -4.66 14.15 10.15
CA ALA A 78 -4.65 15.34 10.99
C ALA A 78 -3.75 15.14 12.23
N ALA A 79 -3.32 16.23 12.87
CA ALA A 79 -2.39 16.17 14.01
C ALA A 79 -2.99 15.50 15.25
N ASP A 80 -4.31 15.52 15.38
CA ASP A 80 -5.11 14.89 16.44
C ASP A 80 -5.67 13.52 16.06
N GLU A 81 -5.44 13.05 14.82
CA GLU A 81 -5.90 11.77 14.34
C GLU A 81 -4.98 10.62 14.80
N LYS A 82 -5.57 9.46 15.10
CA LYS A 82 -4.79 8.26 15.42
C LYS A 82 -4.16 7.69 14.15
N VAL A 83 -2.83 7.73 14.09
CA VAL A 83 -2.06 7.22 12.94
C VAL A 83 -1.91 5.69 12.96
N ALA A 84 -1.69 5.09 14.13
CA ALA A 84 -1.44 3.64 14.21
C ALA A 84 -2.65 2.83 13.74
N PRO A 85 -2.46 1.77 12.92
CA PRO A 85 -1.18 1.07 12.68
C PRO A 85 -0.33 1.58 11.50
N ALA A 86 -0.76 2.63 10.79
CA ALA A 86 0.09 3.27 9.78
C ALA A 86 1.36 3.83 10.43
N LYS A 87 2.40 4.01 9.62
CA LYS A 87 3.71 4.49 10.06
C LYS A 87 3.78 6.01 9.88
N ALA A 88 4.42 6.71 10.81
CA ALA A 88 4.72 8.13 10.67
C ALA A 88 6.24 8.34 10.71
N PHE A 89 6.74 9.18 9.81
CA PHE A 89 8.15 9.52 9.70
C PHE A 89 8.30 11.04 9.62
N ASP A 90 9.37 11.56 10.20
CA ASP A 90 9.67 13.00 10.13
C ASP A 90 10.22 13.41 8.76
N THR A 91 10.84 12.48 8.03
CA THR A 91 11.37 12.71 6.68
C THR A 91 11.05 11.55 5.74
N LEU A 92 11.07 11.85 4.45
CA LEU A 92 10.95 10.83 3.42
C LEU A 92 12.10 9.81 3.46
N ASP A 93 13.32 10.25 3.77
CA ASP A 93 14.50 9.39 3.89
C ASP A 93 14.33 8.34 5.00
N LEU A 94 13.71 8.70 6.13
CA LEU A 94 13.39 7.75 7.19
C LEU A 94 12.36 6.71 6.74
N ALA A 95 11.35 7.11 5.96
CA ALA A 95 10.39 6.18 5.38
C ALA A 95 11.05 5.22 4.37
N ALA A 96 11.97 5.73 3.54
CA ALA A 96 12.75 4.92 2.61
C ALA A 96 13.65 3.91 3.35
N LYS A 97 14.36 4.34 4.40
CA LYS A 97 15.18 3.47 5.24
C LYS A 97 14.36 2.37 5.90
N TYR A 98 13.15 2.68 6.38
CA TYR A 98 12.23 1.67 6.90
C TYR A 98 11.91 0.60 5.85
N ALA A 99 11.58 1.01 4.62
CA ALA A 99 11.24 0.08 3.55
C ALA A 99 12.43 -0.79 3.08
N VAL A 100 13.64 -0.24 3.09
CA VAL A 100 14.84 -0.94 2.57
C VAL A 100 15.53 -1.78 3.65
N HIS A 101 15.60 -1.29 4.88
CA HIS A 101 16.41 -1.89 5.96
C HIS A 101 15.59 -2.40 7.14
N GLY A 102 14.29 -2.11 7.21
CA GLY A 102 13.42 -2.55 8.29
C GLY A 102 13.13 -4.04 8.25
N SER A 103 13.53 -4.77 9.30
CA SER A 103 13.23 -6.20 9.43
C SER A 103 11.73 -6.48 9.53
N GLU A 104 10.96 -5.58 10.16
CA GLU A 104 9.49 -5.65 10.21
C GLU A 104 8.90 -5.73 8.80
N PHE A 105 9.18 -4.72 7.96
CA PHE A 105 8.64 -4.66 6.62
C PHE A 105 9.15 -5.80 5.75
N ALA A 106 10.42 -6.18 5.86
CA ALA A 106 10.95 -7.33 5.13
C ALA A 106 10.19 -8.63 5.47
N ASN A 107 9.84 -8.84 6.74
CA ASN A 107 9.07 -10.01 7.18
C ASN A 107 7.63 -9.96 6.66
N VAL A 108 6.96 -8.80 6.77
CA VAL A 108 5.60 -8.61 6.26
C VAL A 108 5.54 -8.75 4.74
N GLN A 109 6.52 -8.21 4.00
CA GLN A 109 6.59 -8.35 2.56
C GLN A 109 6.66 -9.83 2.15
N ARG A 110 7.47 -10.65 2.83
CA ARG A 110 7.49 -12.11 2.59
C ARG A 110 6.15 -12.77 2.88
N MET A 111 5.47 -12.38 3.96
CA MET A 111 4.14 -12.87 4.29
C MET A 111 3.13 -12.50 3.19
N LEU A 112 3.08 -11.25 2.75
CA LEU A 112 2.17 -10.78 1.71
C LEU A 112 2.45 -11.44 0.35
N LEU A 113 3.72 -11.68 0.00
CA LEU A 113 4.09 -12.40 -1.22
C LEU A 113 3.73 -13.89 -1.16
N SER A 114 3.47 -14.45 0.02
CA SER A 114 3.04 -15.84 0.20
C SER A 114 1.52 -16.03 0.07
N LEU A 115 0.76 -14.95 -0.10
CA LEU A 115 -0.70 -15.00 -0.20
C LEU A 115 -1.14 -15.87 -1.37
N LYS A 116 -2.14 -16.70 -1.11
CA LYS A 116 -2.87 -17.46 -2.13
C LYS A 116 -4.35 -17.16 -1.97
N VAL A 117 -4.92 -16.54 -2.99
CA VAL A 117 -6.36 -16.22 -3.04
C VAL A 117 -7.02 -17.26 -3.93
N ASN A 118 -7.83 -18.13 -3.32
CA ASN A 118 -8.62 -19.12 -4.05
C ASN A 118 -10.00 -18.51 -4.34
N LEU A 119 -10.40 -18.49 -5.61
CA LEU A 119 -11.64 -17.90 -6.09
C LEU A 119 -12.62 -18.92 -6.67
#